data_AF-A0A8S4FIY0-F1
#
_entry.id   AF-A0A8S4FIY0-F1
#
_cell.length_a   1.000
_cell.length_b   1.000
_cell.length_c   1.000
_cell.angle_alpha   90.00
_cell.angle_beta   90.00
_cell.angle_gamma   90.00
#
_symmetry.space_group_name_H-M   'P 1'
#
loop_
_entity.id
_entity.type
_entity.pdbx_description
1 polymer ?
#
loop_
_entity_poly.entity_id
_entity_poly.type
_entity_poly.pdbx_seq_one_letter_code
_entity_poly.pdbx_strand_id
1 'polypeptide(L)'
;MNVVIRALFHDSASTTDVERPWVDAVRASPLHLRRGRRGVCRRRLRGDLSQRVGAAAAAAAVLPGDSALLCAAATAPTTPAGVALLLLLYMKVPKILQLVSSCHERPTRVSLSPPAELQRAAAAFPCATDAVSHCLLCAQTPPDNAPKDHTHKMYRLEGGVRALWARHPRAAARAVPLVAALLRGAAPRAPALTHLLAALEMVPDDALFSEEHTKELSDIVECLMSYAASTSGGALLHRAAALLRRLAAHGSGPALLQAHRHTVASIPALSGLVTAGGDAAPSSAAPPPHALLTLQRRRDTYDELQAALQEIDQWGTRRGGAWGGAAVARSILAAAAPLLAAPHAGARKAAAALLVKLLPAVDDTTPALHAMLECLESPQAELAQTVLDRLGELVCGAQEHAARLLGRVFELGARGRLAPDQAVAKCVSTINLLRGC
;
A
#
# COMPACT_ATOMS: atom_id res chain seq x y z
N MET A 1 -8.23 8.24 -30.59
CA MET A 1 -8.71 7.33 -29.52
C MET A 1 -8.08 5.93 -29.56
N ASN A 2 -7.78 5.35 -30.73
CA ASN A 2 -7.11 4.02 -30.86
C ASN A 2 -5.61 3.95 -30.48
N VAL A 3 -4.94 5.08 -30.22
CA VAL A 3 -3.49 5.10 -29.94
C VAL A 3 -3.17 4.97 -28.45
N VAL A 4 -4.07 5.39 -27.55
CA VAL A 4 -3.85 5.31 -26.08
C VAL A 4 -4.12 3.90 -25.53
N ILE A 5 -4.95 3.10 -26.23
CA ILE A 5 -5.30 1.74 -25.81
C ILE A 5 -4.21 0.72 -26.19
N ARG A 6 -3.47 0.94 -27.28
CA ARG A 6 -2.38 0.04 -27.71
C ARG A 6 -1.20 0.03 -26.72
N ALA A 7 -0.88 1.18 -26.12
CA ALA A 7 0.22 1.32 -25.16
C ALA A 7 -0.02 0.63 -23.79
N LEU A 8 -1.27 0.25 -23.46
CA LEU A 8 -1.59 -0.39 -22.18
C LEU A 8 -1.69 -1.92 -22.25
N PHE A 9 -1.77 -2.53 -23.45
CA PHE A 9 -2.06 -3.96 -23.58
C PHE A 9 -1.24 -4.75 -24.61
N HIS A 10 -0.36 -4.12 -25.41
CA HIS A 10 0.62 -4.85 -26.20
C HIS A 10 1.80 -3.96 -26.57
N ASP A 11 2.97 -4.19 -25.96
CA ASP A 11 4.23 -3.86 -26.62
C ASP A 11 5.35 -4.83 -26.19
N SER A 12 5.38 -5.97 -26.87
CA SER A 12 6.63 -6.66 -27.19
C SER A 12 6.59 -6.91 -28.70
N ALA A 13 7.67 -6.49 -29.36
CA ALA A 13 7.94 -6.55 -30.80
C ALA A 13 7.40 -5.37 -31.65
N SER A 14 8.23 -4.32 -31.81
CA SER A 14 8.86 -4.03 -33.12
C SER A 14 9.90 -2.92 -32.99
N THR A 15 11.18 -3.28 -33.12
CA THR A 15 12.22 -2.38 -33.61
C THR A 15 12.99 -3.15 -34.67
N THR A 16 12.66 -2.87 -35.91
CA THR A 16 13.45 -3.24 -37.09
C THR A 16 14.57 -2.22 -37.27
N ASP A 17 15.71 -2.75 -37.71
CA ASP A 17 16.82 -2.08 -38.40
C ASP A 17 17.80 -1.22 -37.59
N VAL A 18 18.83 -1.89 -37.06
CA VAL A 18 20.23 -1.64 -37.48
C VAL A 18 20.95 -2.99 -37.58
N GLU A 19 21.40 -3.32 -38.79
CA GLU A 19 22.13 -4.54 -39.15
C GLU A 19 23.57 -4.60 -38.57
N ARG A 20 23.90 -5.76 -37.96
CA ARG A 20 25.07 -6.66 -38.13
C ARG A 20 26.48 -6.08 -38.45
N PRO A 21 27.60 -6.70 -37.97
CA PRO A 21 27.87 -8.13 -38.24
C PRO A 21 28.69 -8.90 -37.18
N TRP A 22 28.17 -10.05 -36.74
CA TRP A 22 28.98 -11.16 -36.22
C TRP A 22 28.45 -12.46 -36.83
N VAL A 23 28.77 -12.67 -38.11
CA VAL A 23 28.73 -13.96 -38.79
C VAL A 23 30.13 -14.12 -39.36
N ASP A 24 31.00 -14.80 -38.62
CA ASP A 24 32.22 -15.46 -39.10
C ASP A 24 32.94 -16.11 -37.91
N ALA A 25 32.47 -17.31 -37.51
CA ALA A 25 33.28 -18.29 -36.76
C ALA A 25 32.57 -19.64 -36.67
N VAL A 26 32.02 -20.14 -37.79
CA VAL A 26 31.66 -21.56 -37.93
C VAL A 26 32.16 -22.01 -39.29
N ARG A 27 33.40 -22.54 -39.33
CA ARG A 27 33.89 -23.54 -40.29
C ARG A 27 35.37 -23.84 -40.04
N ALA A 28 35.65 -24.98 -39.39
CA ALA A 28 36.71 -25.92 -39.77
C ALA A 28 36.71 -27.12 -38.80
N SER A 29 36.33 -28.28 -39.35
CA SER A 29 36.42 -29.66 -38.83
C SER A 29 37.90 -30.11 -38.60
N PRO A 30 38.25 -31.33 -38.12
CA PRO A 30 37.43 -32.54 -38.01
C PRO A 30 37.64 -33.47 -36.79
N LEU A 31 36.74 -34.45 -36.75
CA LEU A 31 36.73 -35.67 -35.93
C LEU A 31 38.05 -36.45 -35.96
N HIS A 32 38.50 -36.92 -34.78
CA HIS A 32 39.14 -38.22 -34.65
C HIS A 32 38.69 -38.94 -33.38
N LEU A 33 38.03 -40.09 -33.58
CA LEU A 33 37.77 -41.10 -32.57
C LEU A 33 39.12 -41.69 -32.07
N ARG A 34 39.33 -41.72 -30.76
CA ARG A 34 40.10 -42.79 -30.12
C ARG A 34 39.52 -43.15 -28.75
N ARG A 35 39.17 -44.43 -28.62
CA ARG A 35 38.80 -45.12 -27.38
C ARG A 35 39.94 -45.02 -26.37
N GLY A 36 39.61 -44.74 -25.11
CA GLY A 36 40.44 -45.16 -23.99
C GLY A 36 40.43 -44.23 -22.79
N ARG A 37 40.10 -44.83 -21.65
CA ARG A 37 40.41 -44.41 -20.26
C ARG A 37 39.41 -43.47 -19.59
N ARG A 38 38.66 -44.10 -18.69
CA ARG A 38 37.94 -43.55 -17.55
C ARG A 38 38.87 -42.67 -16.71
N GLY A 39 38.35 -41.55 -16.24
CA GLY A 39 38.95 -40.76 -15.16
C GLY A 39 39.26 -39.33 -15.55
N VAL A 40 38.73 -38.40 -14.75
CA VAL A 40 39.10 -36.97 -14.70
C VAL A 40 38.49 -36.07 -15.78
N CYS A 41 37.19 -35.76 -15.63
CA CYS A 41 36.60 -34.57 -16.25
C CYS A 41 35.51 -33.95 -15.34
N ARG A 42 35.95 -33.47 -14.17
CA ARG A 42 35.19 -32.56 -13.28
C ARG A 42 36.13 -31.45 -12.86
N ARG A 43 36.39 -30.48 -13.75
CA ARG A 43 37.00 -29.15 -13.48
C ARG A 43 37.38 -28.46 -14.80
N ARG A 44 36.43 -28.26 -15.73
CA ARG A 44 36.57 -27.31 -16.87
C ARG A 44 35.24 -27.07 -17.60
N LEU A 45 34.16 -26.93 -16.83
CA LEU A 45 32.82 -26.51 -17.28
C LEU A 45 32.21 -25.52 -16.28
N ARG A 46 33.06 -24.72 -15.62
CA ARG A 46 32.68 -23.67 -14.66
C ARG A 46 33.11 -22.25 -15.09
N GLY A 47 33.71 -22.09 -16.27
CA GLY A 47 34.20 -20.79 -16.75
C GLY A 47 33.14 -19.98 -17.52
N ASP A 48 32.38 -20.61 -18.41
CA ASP A 48 31.58 -19.88 -19.41
C ASP A 48 30.08 -19.73 -19.09
N LEU A 49 29.60 -20.26 -17.96
CA LEU A 49 28.24 -19.97 -17.47
C LEU A 49 28.17 -18.70 -16.61
N SER A 50 29.29 -18.16 -16.14
CA SER A 50 29.30 -16.97 -15.28
C SER A 50 29.06 -15.66 -16.03
N GLN A 51 29.34 -15.60 -17.34
CA GLN A 51 29.26 -14.36 -18.11
C GLN A 51 27.97 -14.20 -18.93
N ARG A 52 27.19 -15.26 -19.13
CA ARG A 52 25.84 -15.17 -19.75
C ARG A 52 24.70 -15.16 -18.73
N VAL A 53 25.01 -15.28 -17.43
CA VAL A 53 24.06 -15.14 -16.31
C VAL A 53 23.89 -13.68 -15.86
N GLY A 54 24.81 -12.77 -16.19
CA GLY A 54 24.74 -11.37 -15.77
C GLY A 54 23.65 -10.53 -16.45
N ALA A 55 23.24 -10.85 -17.68
CA ALA A 55 22.24 -10.07 -18.43
C ALA A 55 20.80 -10.57 -18.27
N ALA A 56 20.61 -11.83 -17.83
CA ALA A 56 19.31 -12.35 -17.41
C ALA A 56 19.00 -12.05 -15.93
N ALA A 57 20.00 -11.63 -15.15
CA ALA A 57 19.88 -11.30 -13.72
C ALA A 57 19.09 -10.01 -13.46
N ALA A 58 18.99 -9.09 -14.43
CA ALA A 58 18.19 -7.86 -14.28
C ALA A 58 16.66 -8.13 -14.37
N ALA A 59 16.25 -9.24 -14.97
CA ALA A 59 14.83 -9.65 -15.05
C ALA A 59 14.44 -10.66 -13.94
N ALA A 60 15.39 -11.07 -13.10
CA ALA A 60 15.23 -12.05 -12.03
C ALA A 60 15.76 -11.52 -10.70
N ALA A 61 15.48 -10.25 -10.39
CA ALA A 61 15.86 -9.60 -9.12
C ALA A 61 15.11 -10.14 -7.87
N VAL A 62 14.68 -11.41 -7.91
CA VAL A 62 14.04 -12.11 -6.80
C VAL A 62 14.69 -13.49 -6.71
N LEU A 63 15.65 -13.58 -5.77
CA LEU A 63 16.19 -14.74 -5.02
C LEU A 63 17.56 -15.30 -5.43
N PRO A 64 18.50 -15.43 -4.46
CA PRO A 64 19.41 -16.55 -4.38
C PRO A 64 18.83 -17.63 -3.46
N GLY A 65 18.53 -18.81 -4.00
CA GLY A 65 18.27 -20.02 -3.21
C GLY A 65 16.99 -20.76 -3.59
N ASP A 66 17.12 -22.05 -3.88
CA ASP A 66 16.04 -22.99 -4.21
C ASP A 66 14.89 -23.01 -3.17
N SER A 67 15.16 -22.55 -1.94
CA SER A 67 14.22 -22.53 -0.82
C SER A 67 13.08 -21.50 -0.96
N ALA A 68 13.31 -20.37 -1.62
CA ALA A 68 12.31 -19.30 -1.68
C ALA A 68 11.30 -19.49 -2.83
N LEU A 69 11.71 -20.17 -3.91
CA LEU A 69 10.78 -20.70 -4.92
C LEU A 69 9.89 -21.80 -4.35
N LEU A 70 10.45 -22.69 -3.53
CA LEU A 70 9.70 -23.74 -2.83
C LEU A 70 8.64 -23.17 -1.89
N CYS A 71 8.94 -22.06 -1.22
CA CYS A 71 7.98 -21.47 -0.28
C CYS A 71 6.93 -20.59 -0.92
N ALA A 72 7.26 -19.92 -2.03
CA ALA A 72 6.25 -19.26 -2.83
C ALA A 72 5.27 -20.28 -3.44
N ALA A 73 5.76 -21.48 -3.84
CA ALA A 73 4.93 -22.59 -4.29
C ALA A 73 4.09 -23.23 -3.16
N ALA A 74 4.61 -23.31 -1.93
CA ALA A 74 3.88 -23.88 -0.79
C ALA A 74 2.70 -23.00 -0.32
N THR A 75 2.81 -21.68 -0.45
CA THR A 75 1.72 -20.73 -0.13
C THR A 75 0.83 -20.40 -1.33
N ALA A 76 1.15 -20.93 -2.51
CA ALA A 76 0.49 -20.58 -3.76
C ALA A 76 -0.99 -20.99 -3.90
N PRO A 77 -1.48 -22.12 -3.33
CA PRO A 77 -2.86 -22.54 -3.59
C PRO A 77 -3.91 -21.72 -2.83
N THR A 78 -3.52 -20.82 -1.92
CA THR A 78 -4.46 -20.05 -1.08
C THR A 78 -4.62 -18.59 -1.50
N THR A 79 -3.82 -18.09 -2.44
CA THR A 79 -3.88 -16.69 -2.88
C THR A 79 -3.86 -16.56 -4.41
N PRO A 80 -4.63 -15.64 -5.02
CA PRO A 80 -4.66 -15.45 -6.47
C PRO A 80 -3.29 -15.02 -7.04
N ALA A 81 -2.47 -14.31 -6.24
CA ALA A 81 -1.08 -13.99 -6.57
C ALA A 81 -0.18 -15.25 -6.60
N GLY A 82 -0.45 -16.21 -5.73
CA GLY A 82 0.20 -17.52 -5.69
C GLY A 82 -0.05 -18.35 -6.94
N VAL A 83 -1.29 -18.35 -7.45
CA VAL A 83 -1.67 -19.03 -8.70
C VAL A 83 -0.94 -18.42 -9.91
N ALA A 84 -0.82 -17.09 -9.97
CA ALA A 84 -0.08 -16.40 -11.04
C ALA A 84 1.42 -16.72 -10.99
N LEU A 85 2.02 -16.80 -9.80
CA LEU A 85 3.41 -17.20 -9.63
C LEU A 85 3.64 -18.66 -10.01
N LEU A 86 2.71 -19.57 -9.67
CA LEU A 86 2.70 -20.97 -10.08
C LEU A 86 2.62 -21.11 -11.62
N LEU A 87 1.82 -20.29 -12.28
CA LEU A 87 1.73 -20.22 -13.74
C LEU A 87 3.03 -19.71 -14.38
N LEU A 88 3.64 -18.66 -13.83
CA LEU A 88 4.94 -18.15 -14.30
C LEU A 88 6.06 -19.17 -14.09
N LEU A 89 6.03 -19.88 -12.96
CA LEU A 89 6.93 -20.99 -12.64
C LEU A 89 6.72 -22.18 -13.57
N TYR A 90 5.46 -22.54 -13.86
CA TYR A 90 5.10 -23.59 -14.79
C TYR A 90 5.62 -23.31 -16.21
N MET A 91 5.50 -22.07 -16.68
CA MET A 91 5.99 -21.65 -17.99
C MET A 91 7.53 -21.70 -18.11
N LYS A 92 8.27 -21.67 -16.99
CA LYS A 92 9.73 -21.72 -16.96
C LYS A 92 10.29 -23.09 -16.59
N VAL A 93 9.57 -23.88 -15.80
CA VAL A 93 9.96 -25.22 -15.33
C VAL A 93 8.76 -26.17 -15.52
N PRO A 94 8.64 -26.82 -16.69
CA PRO A 94 7.49 -27.68 -17.01
C PRO A 94 7.25 -28.82 -16.01
N LYS A 95 8.29 -29.24 -15.29
CA LYS A 95 8.24 -30.30 -14.27
C LYS A 95 7.55 -29.89 -12.96
N ILE A 96 7.20 -28.63 -12.78
CA ILE A 96 6.49 -28.17 -11.59
C ILE A 96 5.11 -28.81 -11.47
N LEU A 97 4.41 -29.10 -12.58
CA LEU A 97 3.15 -29.84 -12.51
C LEU A 97 3.32 -31.26 -11.99
N GLN A 98 4.44 -31.93 -12.30
CA GLN A 98 4.72 -33.27 -11.76
C GLN A 98 4.96 -33.21 -10.26
N LEU A 99 5.64 -32.18 -9.77
CA LEU A 99 5.86 -31.95 -8.34
C LEU A 99 4.55 -31.60 -7.63
N VAL A 100 3.72 -30.73 -8.21
CA VAL A 100 2.40 -30.34 -7.68
C VAL A 100 1.45 -31.53 -7.69
N SER A 101 1.42 -32.35 -8.74
CA SER A 101 0.58 -33.56 -8.81
C SER A 101 1.03 -34.62 -7.80
N SER A 102 2.34 -34.82 -7.62
CA SER A 102 2.87 -35.70 -6.57
C SER A 102 2.58 -35.20 -5.14
N CYS A 103 2.37 -33.89 -4.97
CA CYS A 103 1.92 -33.32 -3.70
C CYS A 103 0.39 -33.42 -3.51
N HIS A 104 -0.38 -33.43 -4.59
CA HIS A 104 -1.86 -33.48 -4.58
C HIS A 104 -2.42 -34.85 -4.20
N GLU A 105 -1.67 -35.93 -4.46
CA GLU A 105 -2.02 -37.30 -4.05
C GLU A 105 -1.93 -37.54 -2.53
N ARG A 106 -1.41 -36.58 -1.76
CA ARG A 106 -1.45 -36.62 -0.29
C ARG A 106 -2.69 -35.87 0.20
N PRO A 107 -3.48 -36.43 1.13
CA PRO A 107 -4.72 -35.79 1.59
C PRO A 107 -4.44 -34.42 2.21
N THR A 108 -4.83 -33.37 1.48
CA THR A 108 -4.61 -31.95 1.82
C THR A 108 -5.69 -31.44 2.77
N ARG A 109 -5.39 -31.46 4.06
CA ARG A 109 -5.92 -30.49 5.06
C ARG A 109 -4.82 -30.00 6.00
N VAL A 110 -3.61 -29.84 5.49
CA VAL A 110 -2.56 -29.14 6.26
C VAL A 110 -2.48 -27.74 5.69
N SER A 111 -3.07 -26.78 6.41
CA SER A 111 -2.70 -25.38 6.27
C SER A 111 -1.22 -25.30 6.67
N LEU A 112 -0.33 -25.46 5.69
CA LEU A 112 1.10 -25.33 5.89
C LEU A 112 1.37 -23.83 6.03
N SER A 113 1.12 -23.29 7.24
CA SER A 113 1.77 -22.05 7.62
C SER A 113 3.27 -22.27 7.40
N PRO A 114 3.95 -21.44 6.58
CA PRO A 114 5.35 -21.64 6.29
C PRO A 114 6.14 -21.67 7.61
N PRO A 115 7.21 -22.48 7.73
CA PRO A 115 8.01 -22.55 8.95
C PRO A 115 8.41 -21.15 9.43
N ALA A 116 8.39 -20.91 10.74
CA ALA A 116 8.66 -19.59 11.31
C ALA A 116 10.01 -19.01 10.87
N GLU A 117 11.00 -19.86 10.64
CA GLU A 117 12.32 -19.49 10.08
C GLU A 117 12.21 -18.91 8.67
N LEU A 118 11.35 -19.49 7.84
CA LEU A 118 11.17 -19.04 6.48
C LEU A 118 10.31 -17.79 6.39
N GLN A 119 9.35 -17.65 7.30
CA GLN A 119 8.63 -16.40 7.48
C GLN A 119 9.57 -15.26 7.89
N ARG A 120 10.50 -15.54 8.82
CA ARG A 120 11.56 -14.59 9.21
C ARG A 120 12.48 -14.25 8.04
N ALA A 121 12.94 -15.26 7.29
CA ALA A 121 13.77 -15.04 6.11
C ALA A 121 13.05 -14.19 5.06
N ALA A 122 11.82 -14.54 4.70
CA ALA A 122 11.01 -13.75 3.75
C ALA A 122 10.67 -12.35 4.28
N ALA A 123 10.58 -12.16 5.60
CA ALA A 123 10.43 -10.85 6.21
C ALA A 123 11.69 -10.00 6.10
N ALA A 124 12.88 -10.61 6.04
CA ALA A 124 14.17 -9.92 5.94
C ALA A 124 14.58 -9.52 4.50
N PHE A 125 13.99 -10.14 3.47
CA PHE A 125 14.34 -9.82 2.09
C PHE A 125 13.55 -8.62 1.53
N PRO A 126 14.22 -7.73 0.78
CA PRO A 126 13.53 -6.65 0.09
C PRO A 126 12.62 -7.22 -1.00
N CYS A 127 11.44 -6.62 -1.17
CA CYS A 127 10.52 -6.94 -2.24
C CYS A 127 10.09 -5.69 -3.01
N ALA A 128 9.35 -5.89 -4.11
CA ALA A 128 8.88 -4.78 -4.94
C ALA A 128 8.07 -3.74 -4.16
N THR A 129 7.31 -4.14 -3.13
CA THR A 129 6.57 -3.19 -2.28
C THR A 129 7.49 -2.35 -1.41
N ASP A 130 8.69 -2.82 -1.09
CA ASP A 130 9.69 -2.02 -0.36
C ASP A 130 10.29 -0.96 -1.27
N ALA A 131 10.60 -1.31 -2.53
CA ALA A 131 11.06 -0.34 -3.51
C ALA A 131 10.03 0.76 -3.74
N VAL A 132 8.75 0.38 -3.92
CA VAL A 132 7.65 1.36 -4.04
C VAL A 132 7.47 2.17 -2.77
N SER A 133 7.54 1.56 -1.58
CA SER A 133 7.46 2.29 -0.30
C SER A 133 8.58 3.31 -0.18
N HIS A 134 9.81 2.91 -0.48
CA HIS A 134 10.99 3.76 -0.45
C HIS A 134 10.83 4.95 -1.41
N CYS A 135 10.50 4.67 -2.67
CA CYS A 135 10.22 5.67 -3.71
C CYS A 135 9.18 6.70 -3.26
N LEU A 136 8.04 6.24 -2.77
CA LEU A 136 6.96 7.12 -2.32
C LEU A 136 7.35 7.94 -1.07
N LEU A 137 8.06 7.34 -0.11
CA LEU A 137 8.52 8.04 1.09
C LEU A 137 9.57 9.11 0.76
N CYS A 138 10.56 8.77 -0.07
CA CYS A 138 11.57 9.74 -0.51
C CYS A 138 10.96 10.87 -1.34
N ALA A 139 9.95 10.58 -2.16
CA ALA A 139 9.23 11.59 -2.93
C ALA A 139 8.39 12.56 -2.07
N GLN A 140 8.13 12.24 -0.79
CA GLN A 140 7.48 13.15 0.15
C GLN A 140 8.43 14.21 0.72
N THR A 141 9.74 14.09 0.50
CA THR A 141 10.68 15.13 0.91
C THR A 141 10.53 16.35 -0.01
N PRO A 142 10.18 17.53 0.53
CA PRO A 142 9.90 18.70 -0.29
C PRO A 142 11.22 19.24 -0.85
N PRO A 143 11.29 19.58 -2.14
CA PRO A 143 12.40 20.37 -2.67
C PRO A 143 12.30 21.81 -2.12
N ASP A 144 13.43 22.51 -1.99
CA ASP A 144 13.50 23.88 -1.47
C ASP A 144 12.58 24.88 -2.20
N ASN A 145 12.20 24.59 -3.45
CA ASN A 145 11.30 25.39 -4.28
C ASN A 145 10.08 24.57 -4.75
N ALA A 146 9.22 24.16 -3.82
CA ALA A 146 8.01 23.41 -4.14
C ALA A 146 6.97 24.27 -4.90
N PRO A 147 6.44 23.80 -6.04
CA PRO A 147 5.38 24.51 -6.77
C PRO A 147 4.06 24.52 -5.97
N LYS A 148 3.13 25.42 -6.30
CA LYS A 148 1.82 25.53 -5.61
C LYS A 148 1.01 24.22 -5.64
N ASP A 149 1.17 23.40 -6.68
CA ASP A 149 0.49 22.10 -6.82
C ASP A 149 1.14 20.97 -6.00
N HIS A 150 2.24 21.26 -5.30
CA HIS A 150 2.97 20.25 -4.53
C HIS A 150 2.13 19.68 -3.40
N THR A 151 1.28 20.48 -2.74
CA THR A 151 0.41 20.00 -1.65
C THR A 151 -0.56 18.91 -2.11
N HIS A 152 -1.17 19.07 -3.29
CA HIS A 152 -2.05 18.05 -3.87
C HIS A 152 -1.29 16.78 -4.25
N LYS A 153 -0.05 16.94 -4.76
CA LYS A 153 0.83 15.81 -5.02
C LYS A 153 1.18 15.07 -3.73
N MET A 154 1.57 15.78 -2.67
CA MET A 154 1.92 15.19 -1.37
C MET A 154 0.76 14.42 -0.76
N TYR A 155 -0.45 14.97 -0.82
CA TYR A 155 -1.64 14.26 -0.34
C TYR A 155 -1.88 12.94 -1.09
N ARG A 156 -1.64 12.91 -2.41
CA ARG A 156 -1.73 11.67 -3.20
C ARG A 156 -0.62 10.68 -2.86
N LEU A 157 0.61 11.15 -2.65
CA LEU A 157 1.72 10.29 -2.22
C LEU A 157 1.49 9.71 -0.83
N GLU A 158 1.01 10.52 0.12
CA GLU A 158 0.60 10.05 1.45
C GLU A 158 -0.46 8.96 1.32
N GLY A 159 -1.53 9.22 0.56
CA GLY A 159 -2.57 8.24 0.29
C GLY A 159 -2.01 6.94 -0.30
N GLY A 160 -1.09 7.04 -1.27
CA GLY A 160 -0.42 5.90 -1.87
C GLY A 160 0.38 5.06 -0.85
N VAL A 161 1.20 5.70 -0.01
CA VAL A 161 1.96 4.99 1.04
C VAL A 161 1.04 4.32 2.03
N ARG A 162 0.01 5.04 2.51
CA ARG A 162 -0.94 4.49 3.48
C ARG A 162 -1.67 3.28 2.91
N ALA A 163 -2.17 3.40 1.69
CA ALA A 163 -2.89 2.33 1.01
C ALA A 163 -1.99 1.12 0.75
N LEU A 164 -0.71 1.35 0.41
CA LEU A 164 0.28 0.28 0.26
C LEU A 164 0.54 -0.42 1.60
N TRP A 165 0.74 0.33 2.67
CA TRP A 165 1.11 -0.19 3.99
C TRP A 165 -0.05 -0.88 4.71
N ALA A 166 -1.28 -0.41 4.50
CA ALA A 166 -2.49 -1.08 4.98
C ALA A 166 -2.57 -2.53 4.48
N ARG A 167 -2.18 -2.76 3.22
CA ARG A 167 -2.24 -4.06 2.55
C ARG A 167 -0.98 -4.89 2.71
N HIS A 168 0.15 -4.22 2.90
CA HIS A 168 1.47 -4.83 3.01
C HIS A 168 2.14 -4.40 4.33
N PRO A 169 1.61 -4.85 5.48
CA PRO A 169 2.13 -4.44 6.80
C PRO A 169 3.60 -4.78 7.01
N ARG A 170 4.11 -5.83 6.35
CA ARG A 170 5.54 -6.19 6.40
C ARG A 170 6.44 -5.18 5.69
N ALA A 171 5.98 -4.62 4.57
CA ALA A 171 6.69 -3.56 3.88
C ALA A 171 6.72 -2.28 4.72
N ALA A 172 5.60 -2.00 5.39
CA ALA A 172 5.49 -0.90 6.35
C ALA A 172 6.50 -1.05 7.51
N ALA A 173 6.55 -2.24 8.12
CA ALA A 173 7.50 -2.56 9.19
C ALA A 173 8.95 -2.33 8.78
N ARG A 174 9.38 -2.87 7.63
CA ARG A 174 10.74 -2.68 7.10
C ARG A 174 11.09 -1.24 6.74
N ALA A 175 10.09 -0.41 6.48
CA ALA A 175 10.29 0.99 6.13
C ALA A 175 10.40 1.92 7.35
N VAL A 176 10.18 1.43 8.58
CA VAL A 176 10.28 2.23 9.82
C VAL A 176 11.66 2.91 9.96
N PRO A 177 12.81 2.25 9.73
CA PRO A 177 14.11 2.91 9.80
C PRO A 177 14.27 4.04 8.78
N LEU A 178 13.72 3.88 7.58
CA LEU A 178 13.72 4.94 6.56
C LEU A 178 12.88 6.12 7.03
N VAL A 179 11.69 5.89 7.59
CA VAL A 179 10.86 6.98 8.13
C VAL A 179 11.57 7.71 9.26
N ALA A 180 12.22 7.00 10.18
CA ALA A 180 13.01 7.62 11.24
C ALA A 180 14.16 8.47 10.67
N ALA A 181 14.86 7.99 9.63
CA ALA A 181 15.89 8.76 8.95
C ALA A 181 15.33 10.02 8.26
N LEU A 182 14.19 9.91 7.57
CA LEU A 182 13.53 11.03 6.90
C LEU A 182 13.00 12.07 7.90
N LEU A 183 12.44 11.64 9.03
CA LEU A 183 11.98 12.54 10.09
C LEU A 183 13.14 13.30 10.72
N ARG A 184 14.28 12.65 10.96
CA ARG A 184 15.50 13.32 11.46
C ARG A 184 16.07 14.33 10.46
N GLY A 185 16.03 14.01 9.16
CA GLY A 185 16.50 14.90 8.10
C GLY A 185 15.52 16.02 7.75
N ALA A 186 14.24 15.87 8.10
CA ALA A 186 13.22 16.87 7.85
C ALA A 186 13.42 18.06 8.80
N ALA A 187 13.49 19.27 8.23
CA ALA A 187 13.49 20.49 9.03
C ALA A 187 12.24 20.53 9.94
N PRO A 188 12.34 21.11 11.15
CA PRO A 188 11.28 21.12 12.18
C PRO A 188 10.05 21.97 11.81
N ARG A 189 9.82 22.27 10.53
CA ARG A 189 8.65 22.97 9.99
C ARG A 189 8.09 22.31 8.73
N ALA A 190 8.58 21.13 8.35
CA ALA A 190 8.22 20.52 7.09
C ALA A 190 6.80 19.89 7.15
N PRO A 191 5.88 20.24 6.24
CA PRO A 191 4.59 19.55 6.12
C PRO A 191 4.75 18.03 5.88
N ALA A 192 5.90 17.61 5.36
CA ALA A 192 6.32 16.21 5.23
C ALA A 192 6.22 15.40 6.53
N LEU A 193 6.45 16.01 7.71
CA LEU A 193 6.31 15.33 8.99
C LEU A 193 4.89 14.76 9.18
N THR A 194 3.86 15.50 8.73
CA THR A 194 2.46 15.05 8.85
C THR A 194 2.19 13.83 7.97
N HIS A 195 2.75 13.80 6.76
CA HIS A 195 2.57 12.70 5.82
C HIS A 195 3.34 11.44 6.26
N LEU A 196 4.55 11.60 6.79
CA LEU A 196 5.36 10.51 7.33
C LEU A 196 4.71 9.87 8.56
N LEU A 197 4.15 10.68 9.48
CA LEU A 197 3.37 10.13 10.60
C LEU A 197 2.10 9.42 10.14
N ALA A 198 1.46 9.92 9.07
CA ALA A 198 0.29 9.27 8.51
C ALA A 198 0.59 7.87 7.98
N ALA A 199 1.79 7.67 7.41
CA ALA A 199 2.26 6.36 7.02
C ALA A 199 2.49 5.47 8.25
N LEU A 200 3.18 5.95 9.30
CA LEU A 200 3.44 5.18 10.53
C LEU A 200 2.17 4.71 11.25
N GLU A 201 1.05 5.41 11.10
CA GLU A 201 -0.26 4.97 11.61
C GLU A 201 -0.73 3.64 10.99
N MET A 202 -0.25 3.31 9.79
CA MET A 202 -0.60 2.06 9.09
C MET A 202 0.28 0.88 9.50
N VAL A 203 1.41 1.12 10.19
CA VAL A 203 2.28 0.05 10.69
C VAL A 203 1.58 -0.63 11.87
N PRO A 204 1.41 -1.97 11.87
CA PRO A 204 0.86 -2.69 13.02
C PRO A 204 1.67 -2.47 14.29
N ASP A 205 1.00 -2.50 15.43
CA ASP A 205 1.59 -2.29 16.76
C ASP A 205 2.71 -3.30 17.08
N ASP A 206 2.50 -4.58 16.79
CA ASP A 206 3.47 -5.65 17.00
C ASP A 206 4.77 -5.45 16.21
N ALA A 207 4.66 -4.87 15.02
CA ALA A 207 5.80 -4.57 14.17
C ALA A 207 6.45 -3.22 14.51
N LEU A 208 5.64 -2.20 14.83
CA LEU A 208 6.13 -0.86 15.14
C LEU A 208 6.90 -0.84 16.46
N PHE A 209 6.38 -1.51 17.50
CA PHE A 209 6.97 -1.55 18.85
C PHE A 209 7.83 -2.78 19.10
N SER A 210 8.39 -3.37 18.04
CA SER A 210 9.35 -4.47 18.16
C SER A 210 10.68 -4.00 18.75
N GLU A 211 11.44 -4.91 19.36
CA GLU A 211 12.78 -4.61 19.89
C GLU A 211 13.72 -4.06 18.80
N GLU A 212 13.54 -4.54 17.56
CA GLU A 212 14.33 -4.12 16.39
C GLU A 212 14.18 -2.63 16.06
N HIS A 213 13.02 -2.02 16.38
CA HIS A 213 12.71 -0.63 16.06
C HIS A 213 12.78 0.32 17.28
N THR A 214 13.23 -0.16 18.44
CA THR A 214 13.18 0.64 19.68
C THR A 214 14.02 1.92 19.56
N LYS A 215 15.16 1.86 18.88
CA LYS A 215 16.03 3.02 18.64
C LYS A 215 15.36 4.01 17.70
N GLU A 216 14.86 3.53 16.57
CA GLU A 216 14.16 4.32 15.56
C GLU A 216 12.93 5.02 16.17
N LEU A 217 12.18 4.33 17.04
CA LEU A 217 11.06 4.93 17.76
C LEU A 217 11.49 6.04 18.71
N SER A 218 12.61 5.86 19.43
CA SER A 218 13.16 6.92 20.27
C SER A 218 13.50 8.16 19.46
N ASP A 219 14.21 7.97 18.35
CA ASP A 219 14.57 9.04 17.42
C ASP A 219 13.30 9.76 16.86
N ILE A 220 12.26 9.00 16.53
CA ILE A 220 10.97 9.55 16.06
C ILE A 220 10.32 10.39 17.16
N VAL A 221 10.22 9.88 18.38
CA VAL A 221 9.59 10.63 19.48
C VAL A 221 10.39 11.88 19.84
N GLU A 222 11.72 11.81 19.89
CA GLU A 222 12.58 12.97 20.13
C GLU A 222 12.35 14.06 19.07
N CYS A 223 12.32 13.67 17.79
CA CYS A 223 12.01 14.58 16.68
C CYS A 223 10.63 15.24 16.86
N LEU A 224 9.61 14.45 17.22
CA LEU A 224 8.26 14.95 17.46
C LEU A 224 8.18 15.88 18.67
N MET A 225 8.91 15.60 19.74
CA MET A 225 8.93 16.44 20.94
C MET A 225 9.65 17.76 20.69
N SER A 226 10.76 17.73 19.96
CA SER A 226 11.44 18.94 19.49
C SER A 226 10.51 19.79 18.61
N TYR A 227 9.77 19.16 17.70
CA TYR A 227 8.79 19.86 16.87
C TYR A 227 7.66 20.47 17.72
N ALA A 228 7.08 19.67 18.61
CA ALA A 228 5.93 20.05 19.41
C ALA A 228 6.27 21.21 20.36
N ALA A 229 7.50 21.28 20.86
CA ALA A 229 7.99 22.42 21.63
C ALA A 229 8.08 23.72 20.81
N SER A 230 8.29 23.61 19.49
CA SER A 230 8.49 24.76 18.59
C SER A 230 7.20 25.28 17.92
N THR A 231 6.11 24.51 17.97
CA THR A 231 4.87 24.79 17.23
C THR A 231 3.64 24.72 18.13
N SER A 232 2.76 25.71 18.04
CA SER A 232 1.48 25.74 18.74
C SER A 232 0.35 25.15 17.87
N GLY A 233 -0.03 23.89 18.11
CA GLY A 233 -1.26 23.31 17.53
C GLY A 233 -1.10 22.60 16.18
N GLY A 234 -2.20 22.02 15.70
CA GLY A 234 -2.33 21.47 14.34
C GLY A 234 -2.52 19.95 14.24
N ALA A 235 -2.84 19.49 13.03
CA ALA A 235 -3.06 18.08 12.70
C ALA A 235 -1.86 17.19 13.08
N LEU A 236 -0.64 17.71 12.95
CA LEU A 236 0.58 17.00 13.32
C LEU A 236 0.62 16.64 14.81
N LEU A 237 0.22 17.55 15.70
CA LEU A 237 0.18 17.26 17.15
C LEU A 237 -0.86 16.20 17.48
N HIS A 238 -2.00 16.17 16.76
CA HIS A 238 -3.00 15.11 16.96
C HIS A 238 -2.49 13.74 16.50
N ARG A 239 -1.74 13.69 15.39
CA ARG A 239 -1.08 12.45 14.92
C ARG A 239 0.03 12.01 15.87
N ALA A 240 0.86 12.95 16.36
CA ALA A 240 1.85 12.69 17.39
C ALA A 240 1.19 12.15 18.67
N ALA A 241 0.09 12.76 19.14
CA ALA A 241 -0.69 12.27 20.27
C ALA A 241 -1.19 10.83 20.05
N ALA A 242 -1.63 10.50 18.83
CA ALA A 242 -2.07 9.15 18.49
C ALA A 242 -0.93 8.14 18.56
N LEU A 243 0.24 8.47 18.01
CA LEU A 243 1.44 7.61 18.11
C LEU A 243 1.88 7.42 19.57
N LEU A 244 1.92 8.49 20.36
CA LEU A 244 2.31 8.42 21.76
C LEU A 244 1.30 7.64 22.62
N ARG A 245 0.00 7.68 22.29
CA ARG A 245 -1.01 6.84 22.95
C ARG A 245 -0.78 5.37 22.64
N ARG A 246 -0.47 5.03 21.38
CA ARG A 246 -0.09 3.66 21.00
C ARG A 246 1.14 3.24 21.78
N LEU A 247 2.19 4.08 21.80
CA LEU A 247 3.39 3.81 22.57
C LEU A 247 3.10 3.61 24.06
N ALA A 248 2.29 4.46 24.68
CA ALA A 248 1.91 4.34 26.10
C ALA A 248 1.18 3.03 26.42
N ALA A 249 0.38 2.52 25.49
CA ALA A 249 -0.31 1.24 25.62
C ALA A 249 0.63 0.03 25.47
N HIS A 250 1.84 0.23 24.93
CA HIS A 250 2.88 -0.79 24.81
C HIS A 250 3.89 -0.71 25.96
N GLY A 251 4.32 -1.87 26.47
CA GLY A 251 5.04 -1.99 27.75
C GLY A 251 6.34 -1.18 27.88
N SER A 252 6.99 -0.81 26.77
CA SER A 252 8.22 0.01 26.76
C SER A 252 7.96 1.53 26.73
N GLY A 253 6.73 1.97 26.45
CA GLY A 253 6.38 3.38 26.28
C GLY A 253 6.48 4.28 27.52
N PRO A 254 6.16 3.83 28.75
CA PRO A 254 6.16 4.69 29.93
C PRO A 254 7.52 5.33 30.23
N ALA A 255 8.63 4.61 30.04
CA ALA A 255 9.97 5.13 30.30
C ALA A 255 10.32 6.30 29.36
N LEU A 256 9.95 6.16 28.08
CA LEU A 256 10.21 7.14 27.05
C LEU A 256 9.32 8.39 27.21
N LEU A 257 8.05 8.20 27.55
CA LEU A 257 7.13 9.29 27.84
C LEU A 257 7.52 10.07 29.10
N GLN A 258 8.07 9.38 30.11
CA GLN A 258 8.52 10.02 31.34
C GLN A 258 9.68 11.00 31.09
N ALA A 259 10.59 10.69 30.15
CA ALA A 259 11.68 11.59 29.75
C ALA A 259 11.16 12.93 29.18
N HIS A 260 9.99 12.93 28.55
CA HIS A 260 9.38 14.10 27.92
C HIS A 260 8.15 14.64 28.67
N ARG A 261 7.94 14.24 29.93
CA ARG A 261 6.73 14.57 30.72
C ARG A 261 6.37 16.06 30.72
N HIS A 262 7.37 16.94 30.77
CA HIS A 262 7.17 18.40 30.84
C HIS A 262 6.62 18.94 29.52
N THR A 263 7.18 18.51 28.40
CA THR A 263 6.71 18.87 27.05
C THR A 263 5.30 18.34 26.82
N VAL A 264 5.04 17.07 27.15
CA VAL A 264 3.72 16.45 27.01
C VAL A 264 2.67 17.18 27.85
N ALA A 265 2.98 17.53 29.09
CA ALA A 265 2.06 18.27 29.97
C ALA A 265 1.76 19.68 29.44
N SER A 266 2.75 20.37 28.88
CA SER A 266 2.62 21.75 28.39
C SER A 266 1.77 21.91 27.12
N ILE A 267 1.50 20.81 26.39
CA ILE A 267 0.82 20.86 25.10
C ILE A 267 -0.59 20.28 25.24
N PRO A 268 -1.67 21.07 25.10
CA PRO A 268 -3.04 20.60 25.34
C PRO A 268 -3.47 19.36 24.54
N ALA A 269 -2.97 19.22 23.30
CA ALA A 269 -3.24 18.06 22.46
C ALA A 269 -2.59 16.75 22.99
N LEU A 270 -1.55 16.88 23.81
CA LEU A 270 -0.77 15.80 24.39
C LEU A 270 -1.07 15.59 25.89
N SER A 271 -1.59 16.59 26.60
CA SER A 271 -1.81 16.54 28.06
C SER A 271 -2.66 15.35 28.51
N GLY A 272 -3.59 14.87 27.68
CA GLY A 272 -4.40 13.68 27.95
C GLY A 272 -3.62 12.35 27.99
N LEU A 273 -2.34 12.34 27.62
CA LEU A 273 -1.44 11.19 27.76
C LEU A 273 -0.98 10.98 29.21
N VAL A 274 -0.85 12.07 29.99
CA VAL A 274 -0.31 12.01 31.37
C VAL A 274 -1.37 11.58 32.37
N THR A 275 -2.65 11.84 32.08
CA THR A 275 -3.79 11.50 32.94
C THR A 275 -4.36 10.11 32.69
N ALA A 276 -3.75 9.29 31.84
CA ALA A 276 -4.24 7.96 31.46
C ALA A 276 -4.30 6.93 32.62
N GLY A 277 -3.99 7.35 33.86
CA GLY A 277 -4.26 6.61 35.10
C GLY A 277 -5.64 6.85 35.74
N GLY A 278 -6.49 7.73 35.20
CA GLY A 278 -7.84 7.92 35.75
C GLY A 278 -8.78 8.71 34.83
N ASP A 279 -9.83 8.03 34.35
CA ASP A 279 -11.17 8.47 33.90
C ASP A 279 -11.40 9.75 33.07
N ALA A 280 -10.38 10.55 32.76
CA ALA A 280 -10.50 11.65 31.82
C ALA A 280 -10.38 11.11 30.39
N ALA A 281 -11.51 10.79 29.77
CA ALA A 281 -11.59 10.42 28.36
C ALA A 281 -10.89 11.49 27.50
N PRO A 282 -9.67 11.25 26.98
CA PRO A 282 -8.98 12.24 26.18
C PRO A 282 -9.76 12.38 24.89
N SER A 283 -10.09 13.62 24.50
CA SER A 283 -10.65 14.02 23.19
C SER A 283 -10.63 12.87 22.16
N SER A 284 -11.76 12.16 22.13
CA SER A 284 -11.97 10.75 21.81
C SER A 284 -11.05 10.12 20.76
N ALA A 285 -10.18 9.18 21.17
CA ALA A 285 -9.48 8.27 20.25
C ALA A 285 -10.43 7.51 19.31
N ALA A 286 -11.68 7.33 19.73
CA ALA A 286 -12.75 6.72 18.95
C ALA A 286 -13.52 7.74 18.09
N PRO A 287 -14.12 7.30 16.97
CA PRO A 287 -15.04 8.13 16.19
C PRO A 287 -16.23 8.57 17.03
N PRO A 288 -16.93 9.65 16.66
CA PRO A 288 -18.13 10.07 17.36
C PRO A 288 -19.15 8.91 17.40
N PRO A 289 -19.48 8.37 18.59
CA PRO A 289 -20.18 7.10 18.68
C PRO A 289 -21.61 7.21 18.15
N HIS A 290 -22.27 8.35 18.38
CA HIS A 290 -23.60 8.61 17.85
C HIS A 290 -23.61 8.64 16.32
N ALA A 291 -22.71 9.38 15.68
CA ALA A 291 -22.61 9.42 14.22
C ALA A 291 -22.36 8.03 13.63
N LEU A 292 -21.42 7.26 14.20
CA LEU A 292 -21.13 5.91 13.72
C LEU A 292 -22.34 4.97 13.87
N LEU A 293 -23.05 5.02 15.01
CA LEU A 293 -24.25 4.22 15.25
C LEU A 293 -25.40 4.61 14.30
N THR A 294 -25.57 5.89 13.99
CA THR A 294 -26.53 6.38 12.97
C THR A 294 -26.21 5.76 11.60
N LEU A 295 -24.94 5.80 11.17
CA LEU A 295 -24.51 5.19 9.90
C LEU A 295 -24.63 3.66 9.87
N GLN A 296 -24.41 3.00 11.00
CA GLN A 296 -24.55 1.54 11.10
C GLN A 296 -26.01 1.11 11.07
N ARG A 297 -26.92 1.89 11.68
CA ARG A 297 -28.35 1.59 11.70
C ARG A 297 -29.01 1.83 10.35
N ARG A 298 -28.65 2.91 9.63
CA ARG A 298 -29.22 3.28 8.33
C ARG A 298 -30.75 3.40 8.32
N ARG A 299 -31.35 3.71 9.47
CA ARG A 299 -32.81 3.89 9.62
C ARG A 299 -33.22 5.35 9.68
N ASP A 300 -32.25 6.22 9.92
CA ASP A 300 -32.44 7.65 10.07
C ASP A 300 -32.64 8.32 8.70
N THR A 301 -33.11 9.57 8.69
CA THR A 301 -33.34 10.33 7.47
C THR A 301 -32.03 10.58 6.70
N TYR A 302 -32.12 10.82 5.40
CA TYR A 302 -30.90 11.08 4.60
C TYR A 302 -30.15 12.34 5.03
N ASP A 303 -30.83 13.33 5.59
CA ASP A 303 -30.20 14.53 6.14
C ASP A 303 -29.42 14.21 7.42
N GLU A 304 -29.98 13.38 8.30
CA GLU A 304 -29.28 12.89 9.50
C GLU A 304 -28.08 12.00 9.13
N LEU A 305 -28.23 11.12 8.14
CA LEU A 305 -27.13 10.29 7.63
C LEU A 305 -26.02 11.14 7.00
N GLN A 306 -26.39 12.19 6.25
CA GLN A 306 -25.43 13.15 5.70
C GLN A 306 -24.70 13.91 6.81
N ALA A 307 -25.43 14.39 7.83
CA ALA A 307 -24.82 15.06 8.97
C ALA A 307 -23.83 14.14 9.71
N ALA A 308 -24.20 12.87 9.94
CA ALA A 308 -23.32 11.88 10.55
C ALA A 308 -22.06 11.60 9.71
N LEU A 309 -22.19 11.51 8.37
CA LEU A 309 -21.04 11.38 7.47
C LEU A 309 -20.10 12.59 7.59
N GLN A 310 -20.65 13.81 7.63
CA GLN A 310 -19.87 15.04 7.76
C GLN A 310 -19.20 15.16 9.13
N GLU A 311 -19.87 14.74 10.20
CA GLU A 311 -19.30 14.74 11.55
C GLU A 311 -18.09 13.81 11.64
N ILE A 312 -18.20 12.60 11.08
CA ILE A 312 -17.09 11.64 11.00
C ILE A 312 -15.97 12.17 10.11
N ASP A 313 -16.30 12.79 8.97
CA ASP A 313 -15.31 13.39 8.08
C ASP A 313 -14.52 14.53 8.76
N GLN A 314 -15.21 15.40 9.49
CA GLN A 314 -14.60 16.47 10.27
C GLN A 314 -13.77 15.91 11.43
N TRP A 315 -14.22 14.84 12.08
CA TRP A 315 -13.45 14.15 13.10
C TRP A 315 -12.14 13.59 12.53
N GLY A 316 -12.18 12.88 11.39
CA GLY A 316 -11.00 12.37 10.72
C GLY A 316 -10.06 13.48 10.26
N THR A 317 -10.61 14.55 9.65
CA THR A 317 -9.85 15.69 9.12
C THR A 317 -9.11 16.45 10.23
N ARG A 318 -9.75 16.68 11.38
CA ARG A 318 -9.09 17.32 12.55
C ARG A 318 -7.89 16.53 13.07
N ARG A 319 -7.89 15.22 12.84
CA ARG A 319 -6.80 14.30 13.19
C ARG A 319 -5.80 14.09 12.06
N GLY A 320 -5.86 14.94 11.04
CA GLY A 320 -5.07 14.82 9.83
C GLY A 320 -5.42 13.61 8.97
N GLY A 321 -6.41 12.78 9.31
CA GLY A 321 -6.70 11.50 8.66
C GLY A 321 -6.35 10.28 9.51
N ALA A 322 -6.07 10.45 10.81
CA ALA A 322 -5.94 9.34 11.75
C ALA A 322 -7.33 8.83 12.17
N TRP A 323 -7.72 7.66 11.66
CA TRP A 323 -9.07 7.10 11.82
C TRP A 323 -9.24 6.20 13.05
N GLY A 324 -8.35 6.28 14.04
CA GLY A 324 -8.41 5.41 15.24
C GLY A 324 -7.94 3.97 14.99
N GLY A 325 -7.15 3.74 13.95
CA GLY A 325 -6.62 2.43 13.57
C GLY A 325 -7.41 1.73 12.47
N ALA A 326 -6.84 0.66 11.91
CA ALA A 326 -7.39 -0.04 10.74
C ALA A 326 -8.79 -0.62 11.00
N ALA A 327 -9.02 -1.23 12.18
CA ALA A 327 -10.32 -1.81 12.53
C ALA A 327 -11.46 -0.77 12.58
N VAL A 328 -11.17 0.40 13.16
CA VAL A 328 -12.12 1.51 13.23
C VAL A 328 -12.38 2.08 11.84
N ALA A 329 -11.33 2.33 11.05
CA ALA A 329 -11.46 2.77 9.66
C ALA A 329 -12.31 1.80 8.84
N ARG A 330 -12.13 0.49 9.01
CA ARG A 330 -12.90 -0.56 8.34
C ARG A 330 -14.38 -0.54 8.75
N SER A 331 -14.67 -0.32 10.04
CA SER A 331 -16.04 -0.17 10.53
C SER A 331 -16.74 1.05 9.93
N ILE A 332 -16.04 2.19 9.87
CA ILE A 332 -16.57 3.41 9.26
C ILE A 332 -16.80 3.18 7.76
N LEU A 333 -15.85 2.55 7.06
CA LEU A 333 -15.97 2.26 5.64
C LEU A 333 -17.16 1.35 5.34
N ALA A 334 -17.33 0.27 6.12
CA ALA A 334 -18.45 -0.65 5.97
C ALA A 334 -19.80 0.04 6.21
N ALA A 335 -19.86 0.99 7.16
CA ALA A 335 -21.06 1.77 7.44
C ALA A 335 -21.37 2.77 6.31
N ALA A 336 -20.36 3.51 5.85
CA ALA A 336 -20.50 4.60 4.88
C ALA A 336 -20.63 4.15 3.42
N ALA A 337 -19.98 3.05 3.01
CA ALA A 337 -19.90 2.65 1.60
C ALA A 337 -21.26 2.49 0.91
N PRO A 338 -22.28 1.86 1.52
CA PRO A 338 -23.59 1.70 0.88
C PRO A 338 -24.35 3.03 0.67
N LEU A 339 -23.99 4.09 1.40
CA LEU A 339 -24.57 5.43 1.18
C LEU A 339 -24.08 6.07 -0.12
N LEU A 340 -23.06 5.50 -0.78
CA LEU A 340 -22.65 5.91 -2.12
C LEU A 340 -23.77 5.68 -3.15
N ALA A 341 -24.62 4.66 -2.95
CA ALA A 341 -25.76 4.35 -3.80
C ALA A 341 -27.08 4.98 -3.30
N ALA A 342 -27.03 5.85 -2.28
CA ALA A 342 -28.23 6.49 -1.73
C ALA A 342 -28.93 7.39 -2.78
N PRO A 343 -30.26 7.46 -2.84
CA PRO A 343 -30.96 8.37 -3.74
C PRO A 343 -30.67 9.85 -3.42
N HIS A 344 -30.37 10.18 -2.16
CA HIS A 344 -30.11 11.55 -1.73
C HIS A 344 -28.71 12.05 -2.15
N ALA A 345 -28.67 13.04 -3.04
CA ALA A 345 -27.41 13.55 -3.61
C ALA A 345 -26.41 14.07 -2.57
N GLY A 346 -26.89 14.72 -1.51
CA GLY A 346 -26.02 15.24 -0.44
C GLY A 346 -25.35 14.13 0.35
N ALA A 347 -26.11 13.09 0.71
CA ALA A 347 -25.59 11.89 1.39
C ALA A 347 -24.57 11.14 0.52
N ARG A 348 -24.86 10.94 -0.79
CA ARG A 348 -23.90 10.29 -1.70
C ARG A 348 -22.59 11.04 -1.82
N LYS A 349 -22.65 12.36 -2.00
CA LYS A 349 -21.45 13.20 -2.15
C LYS A 349 -20.61 13.20 -0.88
N ALA A 350 -21.25 13.26 0.29
CA ALA A 350 -20.59 13.13 1.58
C ALA A 350 -19.95 11.74 1.75
N ALA A 351 -20.64 10.67 1.37
CA ALA A 351 -20.11 9.31 1.40
C ALA A 351 -18.90 9.19 0.47
N ALA A 352 -19.00 9.60 -0.79
CA ALA A 352 -17.89 9.57 -1.75
C ALA A 352 -16.66 10.33 -1.24
N ALA A 353 -16.84 11.52 -0.67
CA ALA A 353 -15.75 12.30 -0.09
C ALA A 353 -15.08 11.60 1.10
N LEU A 354 -15.87 10.96 1.97
CA LEU A 354 -15.35 10.20 3.10
C LEU A 354 -14.62 8.93 2.64
N LEU A 355 -15.15 8.20 1.66
CA LEU A 355 -14.55 6.99 1.09
C LEU A 355 -13.15 7.26 0.53
N VAL A 356 -12.96 8.37 -0.20
CA VAL A 356 -11.63 8.77 -0.72
C VAL A 356 -10.57 8.85 0.40
N LYS A 357 -10.95 9.33 1.59
CA LYS A 357 -10.03 9.49 2.72
C LYS A 357 -9.87 8.21 3.55
N LEU A 358 -10.86 7.32 3.53
CA LEU A 358 -10.86 6.05 4.28
C LEU A 358 -10.17 4.91 3.54
N LEU A 359 -10.30 4.84 2.21
CA LEU A 359 -9.74 3.76 1.40
C LEU A 359 -8.23 3.56 1.61
N PRO A 360 -7.39 4.62 1.71
CA PRO A 360 -5.99 4.46 2.05
C PRO A 360 -5.71 3.92 3.47
N ALA A 361 -6.70 3.95 4.36
CA ALA A 361 -6.56 3.60 5.77
C ALA A 361 -7.09 2.20 6.12
N VAL A 362 -7.56 1.45 5.13
CA VAL A 362 -8.13 0.11 5.33
C VAL A 362 -7.38 -0.94 4.52
N ASP A 363 -7.34 -2.14 5.07
CA ASP A 363 -6.82 -3.35 4.41
C ASP A 363 -7.86 -4.00 3.48
N ASP A 364 -9.12 -4.01 3.90
CA ASP A 364 -10.24 -4.53 3.12
C ASP A 364 -11.06 -3.40 2.48
N THR A 365 -10.93 -3.25 1.16
CA THR A 365 -11.68 -2.26 0.36
C THR A 365 -12.92 -2.83 -0.32
N THR A 366 -13.24 -4.11 -0.08
CA THR A 366 -14.35 -4.84 -0.72
C THR A 366 -15.72 -4.15 -0.54
N PRO A 367 -16.08 -3.60 0.64
CA PRO A 367 -17.36 -2.89 0.80
C PRO A 367 -17.50 -1.68 -0.13
N ALA A 368 -16.41 -0.93 -0.31
CA ALA A 368 -16.39 0.21 -1.23
C ALA A 368 -16.45 -0.24 -2.69
N LEU A 369 -15.74 -1.32 -3.05
CA LEU A 369 -15.82 -1.91 -4.39
C LEU A 369 -17.26 -2.24 -4.77
N HIS A 370 -17.98 -2.96 -3.91
CA HIS A 370 -19.35 -3.35 -4.17
C HIS A 370 -20.26 -2.13 -4.39
N ALA A 371 -20.16 -1.13 -3.52
CA ALA A 371 -20.95 0.10 -3.66
C ALA A 371 -20.61 0.89 -4.94
N MET A 372 -19.33 0.97 -5.32
CA MET A 372 -18.91 1.63 -6.56
C MET A 372 -19.43 0.90 -7.79
N LEU A 373 -19.36 -0.44 -7.81
CA LEU A 373 -19.88 -1.24 -8.92
C LEU A 373 -21.40 -1.10 -9.03
N GLU A 374 -22.12 -1.13 -7.90
CA GLU A 374 -23.57 -0.89 -7.86
C GLU A 374 -23.93 0.48 -8.45
N CYS A 375 -23.18 1.53 -8.11
CA CYS A 375 -23.38 2.87 -8.67
C CYS A 375 -23.12 2.93 -10.18
N LEU A 376 -22.08 2.26 -10.67
CA LEU A 376 -21.72 2.22 -12.10
C LEU A 376 -22.70 1.35 -12.92
N GLU A 377 -23.29 0.32 -12.31
CA GLU A 377 -24.24 -0.57 -12.96
C GLU A 377 -25.69 -0.05 -12.91
N SER A 378 -25.97 0.90 -12.00
CA SER A 378 -27.28 1.51 -11.84
C SER A 378 -27.80 2.20 -13.13
N PRO A 379 -29.12 2.14 -13.40
CA PRO A 379 -29.73 2.92 -14.47
C PRO A 379 -29.73 4.43 -14.20
N GLN A 380 -29.55 4.86 -12.94
CA GLN A 380 -29.57 6.27 -12.55
C GLN A 380 -28.20 6.91 -12.85
N ALA A 381 -28.17 7.78 -13.86
CA ALA A 381 -26.96 8.47 -14.30
C ALA A 381 -26.24 9.23 -13.17
N GLU A 382 -27.00 9.78 -12.20
CA GLU A 382 -26.43 10.53 -11.08
C GLU A 382 -25.56 9.67 -10.15
N LEU A 383 -25.89 8.38 -9.97
CA LEU A 383 -25.10 7.48 -9.12
C LEU A 383 -23.75 7.22 -9.77
N ALA A 384 -23.76 6.85 -11.06
CA ALA A 384 -22.55 6.64 -11.83
C ALA A 384 -21.70 7.92 -11.91
N GLN A 385 -22.32 9.08 -12.14
CA GLN A 385 -21.61 10.36 -12.20
C GLN A 385 -20.87 10.67 -10.89
N THR A 386 -21.47 10.36 -9.73
CA THR A 386 -20.82 10.56 -8.42
C THR A 386 -19.51 9.79 -8.31
N VAL A 387 -19.46 8.56 -8.83
CA VAL A 387 -18.23 7.74 -8.87
C VAL A 387 -17.25 8.30 -9.90
N LEU A 388 -17.72 8.70 -11.08
CA LEU A 388 -16.87 9.26 -12.14
C LEU A 388 -16.17 10.56 -11.71
N ASP A 389 -16.86 11.43 -10.99
CA ASP A 389 -16.30 12.69 -10.47
C ASP A 389 -15.10 12.47 -9.54
N ARG A 390 -15.08 11.34 -8.83
CA ARG A 390 -14.05 10.96 -7.85
C ARG A 390 -13.21 9.75 -8.29
N LEU A 391 -13.33 9.32 -9.55
CA LEU A 391 -12.80 8.03 -10.02
C LEU A 391 -11.31 7.88 -9.74
N GLY A 392 -10.51 8.90 -10.05
CA GLY A 392 -9.05 8.86 -9.84
C GLY A 392 -8.67 8.69 -8.37
N GLU A 393 -9.36 9.38 -7.46
CA GLU A 393 -9.11 9.32 -6.03
C GLU A 393 -9.54 7.96 -5.45
N LEU A 394 -10.73 7.47 -5.83
CA LEU A 394 -11.25 6.17 -5.41
C LEU A 394 -10.39 5.00 -5.91
N VAL A 395 -9.97 5.03 -7.18
CA VAL A 395 -9.10 4.00 -7.76
C VAL A 395 -7.71 4.01 -7.13
N CYS A 396 -7.15 5.18 -6.79
CA CYS A 396 -5.88 5.24 -6.05
C CYS A 396 -6.01 4.71 -4.62
N GLY A 397 -7.18 4.89 -4.00
CA GLY A 397 -7.49 4.31 -2.70
C GLY A 397 -7.69 2.80 -2.75
N ALA A 398 -8.12 2.23 -3.88
CA ALA A 398 -8.46 0.80 -4.08
C ALA A 398 -7.78 0.21 -5.35
N GLN A 399 -6.46 0.31 -5.43
CA GLN A 399 -5.68 -0.04 -6.64
C GLN A 399 -5.82 -1.52 -7.06
N GLU A 400 -5.99 -2.42 -6.10
CA GLU A 400 -6.27 -3.84 -6.29
C GLU A 400 -7.54 -4.10 -7.10
N HIS A 401 -8.43 -3.11 -7.19
CA HIS A 401 -9.69 -3.19 -7.93
C HIS A 401 -9.71 -2.26 -9.15
N ALA A 402 -8.62 -1.55 -9.44
CA ALA A 402 -8.54 -0.56 -10.51
C ALA A 402 -8.98 -1.11 -11.87
N ALA A 403 -8.46 -2.29 -12.26
CA ALA A 403 -8.79 -2.91 -13.55
C ALA A 403 -10.29 -3.21 -13.68
N ARG A 404 -10.91 -3.72 -12.60
CA ARG A 404 -12.35 -4.04 -12.58
C ARG A 404 -13.20 -2.79 -12.68
N LEU A 405 -12.86 -1.74 -11.93
CA LEU A 405 -13.57 -0.46 -11.96
C LEU A 405 -13.44 0.23 -13.33
N LEU A 406 -12.23 0.31 -13.87
CA LEU A 406 -11.98 0.91 -15.19
C LEU A 406 -12.65 0.13 -16.32
N GLY A 407 -12.70 -1.20 -16.24
CA GLY A 407 -13.46 -2.03 -17.17
C GLY A 407 -14.95 -1.67 -17.19
N ARG A 408 -15.57 -1.50 -16.00
CA ARG A 408 -16.97 -1.07 -15.90
C ARG A 408 -17.21 0.36 -16.39
N VAL A 409 -16.31 1.29 -16.08
CA VAL A 409 -16.39 2.66 -16.59
C VAL A 409 -16.31 2.69 -18.12
N PHE A 410 -15.45 1.86 -18.72
CA PHE A 410 -15.36 1.71 -20.17
C PHE A 410 -16.65 1.15 -20.77
N GLU A 411 -17.21 0.08 -20.19
CA GLU A 411 -18.51 -0.47 -20.61
C GLU A 411 -19.64 0.58 -20.54
N LEU A 412 -19.62 1.42 -19.50
CA LEU A 412 -20.59 2.50 -19.32
C LEU A 412 -20.48 3.54 -20.46
N GLY A 413 -19.26 3.94 -20.81
CA GLY A 413 -19.00 4.82 -21.95
C GLY A 413 -19.39 4.20 -23.29
N ALA A 414 -19.09 2.91 -23.50
CA ALA A 414 -19.44 2.18 -24.72
C ALA A 414 -20.95 2.06 -24.93
N ARG A 415 -21.73 2.00 -23.85
CA ARG A 415 -23.21 2.02 -23.89
C ARG A 415 -23.79 3.41 -24.11
N GLY A 416 -22.96 4.47 -24.19
CA GLY A 416 -23.39 5.85 -24.41
C GLY A 416 -24.18 6.47 -23.24
N ARG A 417 -24.09 5.90 -22.04
CA ARG A 417 -24.87 6.40 -20.87
C ARG A 417 -24.30 7.69 -20.30
N LEU A 418 -22.98 7.82 -20.27
CA LEU A 418 -22.22 9.01 -19.86
C LEU A 418 -20.95 9.11 -20.71
N ALA A 419 -20.28 10.26 -20.66
CA ALA A 419 -18.98 10.49 -21.28
C ALA A 419 -17.85 10.35 -20.23
N PRO A 420 -17.27 9.15 -20.01
CA PRO A 420 -16.29 8.93 -18.96
C PRO A 420 -14.88 9.42 -19.32
N ASP A 421 -14.64 9.92 -20.53
CA ASP A 421 -13.30 10.20 -21.06
C ASP A 421 -12.47 11.10 -20.14
N GLN A 422 -13.07 12.18 -19.63
CA GLN A 422 -12.39 13.09 -18.71
C GLN A 422 -12.08 12.41 -17.36
N ALA A 423 -12.99 11.58 -16.85
CA ALA A 423 -12.78 10.86 -15.60
C ALA A 423 -11.67 9.82 -15.74
N VAL A 424 -11.64 9.07 -16.85
CA VAL A 424 -10.58 8.10 -17.15
C VAL A 424 -9.24 8.79 -17.34
N ALA A 425 -9.18 9.90 -18.08
CA ALA A 425 -7.95 10.67 -18.27
C ALA A 425 -7.39 11.18 -16.93
N LYS A 426 -8.25 11.75 -16.07
CA LYS A 426 -7.87 12.16 -14.70
C LYS A 426 -7.39 10.98 -13.87
N CYS A 427 -8.07 9.83 -13.95
CA CYS A 427 -7.69 8.61 -13.25
C CYS A 427 -6.30 8.12 -13.67
N VAL A 428 -6.05 8.01 -14.98
CA VAL A 428 -4.75 7.58 -15.53
C VAL A 428 -3.64 8.55 -15.13
N SER A 429 -3.89 9.86 -15.20
CA SER A 429 -2.92 10.87 -14.72
C SER A 429 -2.60 10.68 -13.23
N THR A 430 -3.61 10.38 -12.42
CA THR A 430 -3.45 10.16 -10.97
C THR A 430 -2.65 8.87 -10.69
N ILE A 431 -2.90 7.79 -11.42
CA ILE A 431 -2.13 6.53 -11.32
C ILE A 431 -0.67 6.73 -11.77
N ASN A 432 -0.45 7.48 -12.86
CA ASN A 432 0.89 7.72 -13.39
C ASN A 432 1.76 8.55 -12.44
N LEU A 433 1.17 9.43 -11.62
CA LEU A 433 1.92 10.13 -10.57
C LEU A 433 2.56 9.16 -9.56
N LEU A 434 1.93 8.00 -9.34
CA LEU A 434 2.45 6.96 -8.45
C LEU A 434 3.48 6.05 -9.13
N ARG A 435 3.56 6.05 -10.47
CA ARG A 435 4.60 5.33 -11.25
C ARG A 435 5.89 6.14 -11.42
N GLY A 436 5.77 7.48 -11.42
CA GLY A 436 6.90 8.39 -11.61
C GLY A 436 7.68 8.72 -10.32
N CYS A 437 7.26 8.17 -9.19
CA CYS A 437 8.00 8.17 -7.94
C CYS A 437 8.65 6.80 -7.80
#